data_AF-A0A6C1B8E5-F1
#
_entry.id   AF-A0A6C1B8E5-F1
#
_cell.length_a   1.000
_cell.length_b   1.000
_cell.length_c   1.000
_cell.angle_alpha   90.00
_cell.angle_beta   90.00
_cell.angle_gamma   90.00
#
_symmetry.space_group_name_H-M   'P 1'
#
loop_
_entity.id
_entity.type
_entity.pdbx_description
1 polymer ?
#
loop_
_entity_poly.entity_id
_entity_poly.type
_entity_poly.pdbx_seq_one_letter_code
_entity_poly.pdbx_strand_id
1 'polypeptide(L)'
;MRWRRVLPAAGLLAGWVATGWAQSPPVGPPPEAFSACQGLREGTTCAFEAPHGTVRGTCRRMREPTPVCVPAGGPPGPDPLAGAPAARSPQGAAMRPPRGPQTPIASRYAGAVRVASRLPDTGQGSCFDDHRAIRCPAPGEPFYGQDAHYLGAPRDYRVNGDGTVTDRVTGLTWQQAHNPRRLGYRAAEAACRRLRLGGHDDWRLPSIRELYSLADFAGVTGQRAFIDPVFEIHPPDSDQLHGDRFAATHRPEMMGQTWSATRYRGQHWDRPGVQAAFFFNFLDGRIKQAPIDGDGPGLFYRCVRGPAWGANDLVANGDGTVTDRAFGLMWQQADDGRARTWGEALAYCEALTLGGHDDWRLPNAKALQSIVDYRRPQPAIDTSVFRIADPRGWFWSSTTHGEQPSEAVYVCFGKCTSVEGVDVHGAGAQRSDPKSGDPARYRAGRGGQHDAVRIRNDVRCVRSVDGP
;
A
#
# COMPACT_ATOMS: atom_id res chain seq x y z
N MET A 1 59.41 37.32 6.48
CA MET A 1 58.91 38.70 6.75
C MET A 1 57.93 39.11 5.63
N ARG A 2 57.32 40.32 5.68
CA ARG A 2 56.58 40.90 4.53
C ARG A 2 57.59 41.21 3.37
N TRP A 3 57.23 41.46 2.11
CA TRP A 3 56.67 42.68 1.45
C TRP A 3 56.58 42.32 -0.06
N ARG A 4 55.79 42.89 -0.98
CA ARG A 4 54.61 43.80 -1.02
C ARG A 4 53.86 43.55 -2.36
N ARG A 5 52.83 44.35 -2.71
CA ARG A 5 52.21 44.43 -4.07
C ARG A 5 52.95 45.47 -4.95
N VAL A 6 52.80 45.40 -6.28
CA VAL A 6 52.15 46.42 -7.16
C VAL A 6 52.26 46.04 -8.68
N LEU A 7 51.27 46.50 -9.48
CA LEU A 7 51.06 46.33 -10.95
C LEU A 7 51.31 47.69 -11.69
N PRO A 8 51.11 47.89 -13.02
CA PRO A 8 50.61 47.02 -14.11
C PRO A 8 51.74 46.75 -15.15
N ALA A 9 51.65 46.68 -16.50
CA ALA A 9 50.62 46.86 -17.56
C ALA A 9 51.16 46.21 -18.88
N ALA A 10 50.46 46.04 -20.02
CA ALA A 10 49.04 46.11 -20.43
C ALA A 10 48.90 45.43 -21.83
N GLY A 11 47.68 45.12 -22.31
CA GLY A 11 47.44 44.61 -23.68
C GLY A 11 46.01 44.07 -23.90
N LEU A 12 45.39 44.34 -25.05
CA LEU A 12 43.98 44.02 -25.38
C LEU A 12 43.87 42.88 -26.40
N LEU A 13 42.85 42.02 -26.28
CA LEU A 13 41.72 41.88 -27.22
C LEU A 13 40.86 40.63 -26.97
N ALA A 14 39.53 40.78 -27.10
CA ALA A 14 38.47 39.74 -27.17
C ALA A 14 38.36 38.71 -26.02
N GLY A 15 37.17 38.26 -25.61
CA GLY A 15 35.82 38.61 -26.08
C GLY A 15 34.82 37.48 -25.80
N TRP A 16 34.36 37.34 -24.55
CA TRP A 16 33.41 36.29 -24.14
C TRP A 16 32.17 36.90 -23.46
N VAL A 17 30.99 36.62 -24.02
CA VAL A 17 29.70 36.92 -23.39
C VAL A 17 29.27 35.71 -22.56
N ALA A 18 29.05 35.90 -21.26
CA ALA A 18 28.54 34.85 -20.39
C ALA A 18 27.00 34.78 -20.45
N THR A 19 26.45 33.73 -21.07
CA THR A 19 25.02 33.43 -21.03
C THR A 19 24.67 32.70 -19.72
N GLY A 20 24.22 33.46 -18.72
CA GLY A 20 23.68 32.90 -17.49
C GLY A 20 22.37 32.15 -17.75
N TRP A 21 22.25 30.93 -17.23
CA TRP A 21 20.99 30.18 -17.26
C TRP A 21 20.05 30.69 -16.17
N ALA A 22 18.85 31.09 -16.55
CA ALA A 22 17.89 31.74 -15.66
C ALA A 22 17.35 30.79 -14.58
N GLN A 23 17.22 31.31 -13.37
CA GLN A 23 16.45 30.67 -12.30
C GLN A 23 14.95 30.72 -12.64
N SER A 24 14.20 29.67 -12.33
CA SER A 24 12.74 29.71 -12.44
C SER A 24 12.17 30.76 -11.48
N PRO A 25 11.22 31.61 -11.90
CA PRO A 25 10.66 32.65 -11.04
C PRO A 25 9.86 32.04 -9.87
N PRO A 26 9.79 32.74 -8.72
CA PRO A 26 9.00 32.27 -7.58
C PRO A 26 7.51 32.21 -7.92
N VAL A 27 6.82 31.20 -7.38
CA VAL A 27 5.36 31.02 -7.58
C VAL A 27 4.60 31.96 -6.65
N GLY A 28 4.49 33.22 -7.05
CA GLY A 28 3.77 34.28 -6.34
C GLY A 28 3.64 35.55 -7.19
N PRO A 29 2.93 36.59 -6.69
CA PRO A 29 2.87 37.88 -7.36
C PRO A 29 4.27 38.52 -7.46
N PRO A 30 4.57 39.27 -8.53
CA PRO A 30 5.87 39.94 -8.68
C PRO A 30 6.05 41.03 -7.60
N PRO A 31 7.29 41.30 -7.12
CA PRO A 31 7.54 42.29 -6.07
C PRO A 31 6.94 43.68 -6.34
N GLU A 32 6.93 44.09 -7.61
CA GLU A 32 6.36 45.34 -8.12
C GLU A 32 4.87 45.48 -7.78
N ALA A 33 4.11 44.37 -7.74
CA ALA A 33 2.70 44.36 -7.35
C ALA A 33 2.49 44.63 -5.86
N PHE A 34 3.46 44.30 -5.00
CA PHE A 34 3.41 44.66 -3.57
C PHE A 34 3.84 46.11 -3.35
N SER A 35 4.91 46.55 -4.03
CA SER A 35 5.38 47.95 -4.01
C SER A 35 4.29 48.93 -4.43
N ALA A 36 3.49 48.59 -5.45
CA ALA A 36 2.35 49.38 -5.93
C ALA A 36 1.18 49.54 -4.93
N CYS A 37 1.24 48.84 -3.79
CA CYS A 37 0.27 48.94 -2.70
C CYS A 37 0.90 49.23 -1.33
N GLN A 38 2.21 49.49 -1.28
CA GLN A 38 2.92 49.78 -0.04
C GLN A 38 2.42 51.10 0.58
N GLY A 39 1.89 51.03 1.80
CA GLY A 39 1.29 52.18 2.49
C GLY A 39 -0.12 52.57 2.01
N LEU A 40 -0.65 51.93 0.96
CA LEU A 40 -2.02 52.16 0.49
C LEU A 40 -3.02 51.31 1.28
N ARG A 41 -4.27 51.78 1.32
CA ARG A 41 -5.38 51.03 1.93
C ARG A 41 -5.94 50.00 0.95
N GLU A 42 -6.51 48.94 1.50
CA GLU A 42 -7.33 48.00 0.72
C GLU A 42 -8.48 48.74 0.01
N GLY A 43 -8.79 48.34 -1.23
CA GLY A 43 -9.73 49.05 -2.11
C GLY A 43 -9.13 50.22 -2.89
N THR A 44 -7.90 50.67 -2.61
CA THR A 44 -7.22 51.73 -3.39
C THR A 44 -6.86 51.21 -4.80
N THR A 45 -7.07 52.02 -5.83
CA THR A 45 -6.60 51.74 -7.20
C THR A 45 -5.08 51.81 -7.30
N CYS A 46 -4.45 50.87 -7.98
CA CYS A 46 -3.00 50.73 -8.10
C CYS A 46 -2.60 50.36 -9.54
N ALA A 47 -1.32 50.54 -9.86
CA ALA A 47 -0.72 50.10 -11.12
C ALA A 47 0.78 49.80 -10.97
N PHE A 48 1.30 48.89 -11.79
CA PHE A 48 2.74 48.60 -11.89
C PHE A 48 3.11 48.19 -13.32
N GLU A 49 4.37 48.31 -13.69
CA GLU A 49 4.87 47.81 -14.97
C GLU A 49 5.26 46.33 -14.86
N ALA A 50 4.83 45.52 -15.83
CA ALA A 50 5.23 44.13 -16.00
C ALA A 50 5.96 43.95 -17.34
N PRO A 51 6.68 42.82 -17.57
CA PRO A 51 7.41 42.57 -18.83
C PRO A 51 6.57 42.58 -20.13
N HIS A 52 5.24 42.69 -20.01
CA HIS A 52 4.28 42.73 -21.11
C HIS A 52 3.36 43.98 -21.05
N GLY A 53 3.73 45.00 -20.27
CA GLY A 53 3.05 46.31 -20.18
C GLY A 53 2.44 46.62 -18.81
N THR A 54 1.82 47.80 -18.69
CA THR A 54 1.25 48.32 -17.43
C THR A 54 0.06 47.47 -16.96
N VAL A 55 0.19 46.88 -15.77
CA VAL A 55 -0.90 46.21 -15.06
C VAL A 55 -1.63 47.23 -14.19
N ARG A 56 -2.96 47.29 -14.27
CA ARG A 56 -3.83 48.19 -13.48
C ARG A 56 -4.83 47.36 -12.66
N GLY A 57 -5.07 47.78 -11.42
CA GLY A 57 -5.84 46.97 -10.47
C GLY A 57 -6.22 47.68 -9.18
N THR A 58 -6.46 46.88 -8.14
CA THR A 58 -6.88 47.34 -6.81
C THR A 58 -6.08 46.62 -5.73
N CYS A 59 -5.66 47.35 -4.69
CA CYS A 59 -4.98 46.78 -3.53
C CYS A 59 -5.92 45.87 -2.73
N ARG A 60 -5.53 44.61 -2.55
CA ARG A 60 -6.24 43.61 -1.72
C ARG A 60 -5.28 42.91 -0.76
N ARG A 61 -5.76 42.51 0.40
CA ARG A 61 -5.06 41.59 1.31
C ARG A 61 -5.27 40.16 0.83
N MET A 62 -4.25 39.33 1.05
CA MET A 62 -4.28 37.89 0.77
C MET A 62 -3.87 37.15 2.06
N ARG A 63 -2.67 36.55 2.09
CA ARG A 63 -2.11 35.92 3.30
C ARG A 63 -0.93 36.71 3.91
N GLU A 64 -0.44 37.72 3.21
CA GLU A 64 0.65 38.60 3.65
C GLU A 64 0.12 39.86 4.36
N PRO A 65 0.90 40.48 5.27
CA PRO A 65 0.48 41.66 6.01
C PRO A 65 0.34 42.92 5.13
N THR A 66 1.11 42.99 4.04
CA THR A 66 1.08 44.09 3.06
C THR A 66 0.07 43.77 1.94
N PRO A 67 -0.88 44.68 1.60
CA PRO A 67 -1.75 44.50 0.46
C PRO A 67 -0.97 44.39 -0.87
N VAL A 68 -1.53 43.67 -1.85
CA VAL A 68 -0.94 43.47 -3.18
C VAL A 68 -1.88 44.00 -4.26
N CYS A 69 -1.32 44.53 -5.35
CA CYS A 69 -2.07 45.07 -6.48
C CYS A 69 -2.63 43.94 -7.35
N VAL A 70 -3.95 43.69 -7.25
CA VAL A 70 -4.63 42.63 -8.00
C VAL A 70 -5.32 43.23 -9.24
N PRO A 71 -5.08 42.71 -10.47
CA PRO A 71 -5.69 43.23 -11.68
C PRO A 71 -7.21 43.19 -11.66
N ALA A 72 -7.86 44.19 -12.26
CA ALA A 72 -9.30 44.18 -12.46
C ALA A 72 -9.68 43.04 -13.43
N GLY A 73 -10.41 42.03 -12.92
CA GLY A 73 -10.75 40.80 -13.64
C GLY A 73 -10.05 39.54 -13.13
N GLY A 74 -9.13 39.63 -12.16
CA GLY A 74 -8.61 38.46 -11.45
C GLY A 74 -9.69 37.74 -10.63
N PRO A 75 -9.57 36.42 -10.39
CA PRO A 75 -10.57 35.64 -9.67
C PRO A 75 -10.76 36.17 -8.23
N PRO A 76 -12.00 36.20 -7.70
CA PRO A 76 -12.23 36.60 -6.32
C PRO A 76 -11.64 35.58 -5.34
N GLY A 77 -11.12 36.07 -4.22
CA GLY A 77 -10.87 35.22 -3.06
C GLY A 77 -12.19 34.73 -2.47
N PRO A 78 -12.25 33.53 -1.87
CA PRO A 78 -13.47 33.00 -1.29
C PRO A 78 -13.84 33.76 -0.01
N ASP A 79 -14.97 34.46 -0.04
CA ASP A 79 -15.62 35.06 1.13
C ASP A 79 -16.44 33.97 1.85
N PRO A 80 -16.42 33.87 3.20
CA PRO A 80 -17.14 32.82 3.91
C PRO A 80 -18.60 33.21 4.18
N LEU A 81 -19.49 32.20 4.14
CA LEU A 81 -20.95 32.23 4.35
C LEU A 81 -21.80 32.57 3.10
N ALA A 82 -23.02 32.03 3.07
CA ALA A 82 -24.05 32.11 2.03
C ALA A 82 -23.68 31.53 0.63
N GLY A 83 -24.25 30.36 0.31
CA GLY A 83 -24.08 29.69 -1.00
C GLY A 83 -25.26 29.84 -1.96
N ALA A 84 -25.07 29.42 -3.22
CA ALA A 84 -26.06 29.46 -4.31
C ALA A 84 -25.91 28.21 -5.24
N PRO A 85 -26.92 27.85 -6.06
CA PRO A 85 -27.01 26.54 -6.70
C PRO A 85 -26.26 26.37 -8.04
N ALA A 86 -26.35 25.16 -8.60
CA ALA A 86 -25.45 24.61 -9.62
C ALA A 86 -25.53 25.19 -11.04
N ALA A 87 -24.37 25.29 -11.70
CA ALA A 87 -24.24 25.41 -13.16
C ALA A 87 -23.01 24.65 -13.71
N ARG A 88 -23.28 23.49 -14.34
CA ARG A 88 -22.52 22.71 -15.35
C ARG A 88 -20.97 22.75 -15.41
N SER A 89 -20.42 21.53 -15.42
CA SER A 89 -19.01 21.13 -15.47
C SER A 89 -18.14 21.73 -16.58
N PRO A 90 -16.85 22.03 -16.32
CA PRO A 90 -15.83 22.11 -17.35
C PRO A 90 -15.46 20.71 -17.87
N GLN A 91 -15.08 20.61 -19.15
CA GLN A 91 -14.77 19.32 -19.78
C GLN A 91 -13.29 18.94 -19.64
N GLY A 92 -13.05 17.76 -19.09
CA GLY A 92 -12.26 16.78 -19.85
C GLY A 92 -10.73 16.77 -19.74
N ALA A 93 -10.12 17.27 -18.66
CA ALA A 93 -8.80 16.76 -18.24
C ALA A 93 -8.95 15.34 -17.65
N ALA A 94 -9.45 14.40 -18.46
CA ALA A 94 -9.90 13.10 -18.00
C ALA A 94 -8.73 12.22 -17.57
N MET A 95 -8.69 11.87 -16.28
CA MET A 95 -7.98 10.68 -15.83
C MET A 95 -8.50 9.50 -16.67
N ARG A 96 -7.61 8.85 -17.43
CA ARG A 96 -7.99 7.66 -18.20
C ARG A 96 -8.57 6.62 -17.22
N PRO A 97 -9.82 6.14 -17.40
CA PRO A 97 -10.28 4.99 -16.65
C PRO A 97 -9.40 3.77 -16.96
N PRO A 98 -9.40 2.73 -16.11
CA PRO A 98 -8.88 1.43 -16.51
C PRO A 98 -9.50 1.03 -17.85
N ARG A 99 -8.65 0.65 -18.82
CA ARG A 99 -9.09 0.41 -20.19
C ARG A 99 -9.78 -0.95 -20.29
N GLY A 100 -11.11 -0.94 -20.27
CA GLY A 100 -11.96 -2.09 -20.58
C GLY A 100 -12.81 -2.53 -19.38
N PRO A 101 -13.78 -3.43 -19.61
CA PRO A 101 -14.54 -4.05 -18.53
C PRO A 101 -13.55 -4.84 -17.65
N GLN A 102 -13.47 -4.46 -16.37
CA GLN A 102 -12.74 -5.26 -15.38
C GLN A 102 -13.57 -6.52 -15.11
N THR A 103 -13.17 -7.65 -15.69
CA THR A 103 -13.77 -8.95 -15.38
C THR A 103 -13.63 -9.19 -13.88
N PRO A 104 -14.73 -9.39 -13.12
CA PRO A 104 -14.64 -9.79 -11.73
C PRO A 104 -13.82 -11.07 -11.61
N ILE A 105 -12.95 -11.14 -10.59
CA ILE A 105 -12.21 -12.36 -10.31
C ILE A 105 -13.20 -13.46 -10.00
N ALA A 106 -13.30 -14.42 -10.92
CA ALA A 106 -14.18 -15.55 -10.78
C ALA A 106 -13.63 -16.46 -9.68
N SER A 107 -14.49 -16.87 -8.74
CA SER A 107 -14.19 -17.88 -7.72
C SER A 107 -14.15 -19.31 -8.29
N ARG A 108 -13.92 -19.46 -9.60
CA ARG A 108 -14.00 -20.73 -10.33
C ARG A 108 -12.60 -21.25 -10.64
N TYR A 109 -12.05 -21.99 -9.68
CA TYR A 109 -10.81 -22.79 -9.74
C TYR A 109 -10.91 -23.95 -10.76
N ALA A 110 -11.24 -23.64 -12.02
CA ALA A 110 -11.59 -24.59 -13.06
C ALA A 110 -10.34 -25.30 -13.59
N GLY A 111 -10.12 -26.53 -13.13
CA GLY A 111 -8.90 -27.30 -13.42
C GLY A 111 -7.75 -27.03 -12.47
N ALA A 112 -7.98 -26.33 -11.35
CA ALA A 112 -6.95 -26.14 -10.32
C ALA A 112 -6.61 -27.47 -9.64
N VAL A 113 -5.32 -27.69 -9.42
CA VAL A 113 -4.78 -28.75 -8.58
C VAL A 113 -5.13 -28.43 -7.13
N ARG A 114 -5.56 -29.42 -6.35
CA ARG A 114 -5.74 -29.23 -4.89
C ARG A 114 -4.37 -29.22 -4.23
N VAL A 115 -4.24 -28.52 -3.11
CA VAL A 115 -2.99 -28.50 -2.34
C VAL A 115 -3.29 -28.54 -0.84
N ALA A 116 -2.66 -29.48 -0.12
CA ALA A 116 -2.81 -29.57 1.33
C ALA A 116 -2.28 -28.28 2.01
N SER A 117 -3.16 -27.63 2.78
CA SER A 117 -2.86 -26.41 3.55
C SER A 117 -3.90 -26.21 4.65
N ARG A 118 -3.49 -25.69 5.81
CA ARG A 118 -4.40 -25.20 6.88
C ARG A 118 -4.54 -23.67 6.92
N LEU A 119 -3.99 -22.97 5.92
CA LEU A 119 -4.28 -21.55 5.69
C LEU A 119 -5.53 -21.42 4.82
N PRO A 120 -6.48 -20.52 5.15
CA PRO A 120 -7.57 -20.19 4.24
C PRO A 120 -7.02 -19.68 2.90
N ASP A 121 -7.62 -20.13 1.81
CA ASP A 121 -7.28 -19.72 0.45
C ASP A 121 -7.46 -18.20 0.23
N THR A 122 -6.76 -17.63 -0.75
CA THR A 122 -6.89 -16.20 -1.09
C THR A 122 -8.24 -15.86 -1.71
N GLY A 123 -8.91 -16.82 -2.36
CA GLY A 123 -10.14 -16.61 -3.11
C GLY A 123 -9.95 -16.38 -4.62
N GLN A 124 -8.70 -16.36 -5.11
CA GLN A 124 -8.39 -15.94 -6.47
C GLN A 124 -8.43 -17.12 -7.47
N GLY A 125 -9.63 -17.45 -7.95
CA GLY A 125 -9.84 -18.48 -8.98
C GLY A 125 -9.73 -17.98 -10.44
N SER A 126 -8.93 -16.96 -10.73
CA SER A 126 -8.72 -16.44 -12.10
C SER A 126 -7.25 -16.22 -12.41
N CYS A 127 -6.86 -16.47 -13.66
CA CYS A 127 -5.48 -16.32 -14.13
C CYS A 127 -5.28 -15.04 -14.95
N PHE A 128 -4.03 -14.58 -15.02
CA PHE A 128 -3.64 -13.28 -15.57
C PHE A 128 -2.32 -13.38 -16.34
N ASP A 129 -2.15 -12.52 -17.35
CA ASP A 129 -0.83 -12.19 -17.90
C ASP A 129 -0.25 -10.97 -17.15
N ASP A 130 0.75 -10.30 -17.73
CA ASP A 130 1.35 -9.06 -17.22
C ASP A 130 0.40 -7.85 -17.21
N HIS A 131 -0.77 -7.92 -17.84
CA HIS A 131 -1.61 -6.76 -18.17
C HIS A 131 -3.12 -6.95 -17.95
N ARG A 132 -3.65 -8.18 -18.03
CA ARG A 132 -5.09 -8.50 -18.05
C ARG A 132 -5.38 -9.90 -17.50
N ALA A 133 -6.66 -10.20 -17.27
CA ALA A 133 -7.13 -11.56 -17.07
C ALA A 133 -7.03 -12.38 -18.37
N ILE A 134 -6.74 -13.67 -18.23
CA ILE A 134 -6.62 -14.66 -19.32
C ILE A 134 -7.33 -15.97 -18.93
N ARG A 135 -7.49 -16.89 -19.90
CA ARG A 135 -7.73 -18.30 -19.57
C ARG A 135 -6.49 -18.83 -18.84
N CYS A 136 -6.68 -19.64 -17.79
CA CYS A 136 -5.56 -20.29 -17.10
C CYS A 136 -4.71 -21.12 -18.09
N PRO A 137 -3.38 -20.87 -18.15
CA PRO A 137 -2.48 -21.65 -19.00
C PRO A 137 -2.39 -23.12 -18.60
N ALA A 138 -1.93 -23.96 -19.52
CA ALA A 138 -1.56 -25.34 -19.26
C ALA A 138 -0.15 -25.45 -18.63
N PRO A 139 0.19 -26.58 -17.98
CA PRO A 139 1.55 -26.82 -17.49
C PRO A 139 2.60 -26.61 -18.60
N GLY A 140 3.64 -25.83 -18.30
CA GLY A 140 4.69 -25.46 -19.25
C GLY A 140 4.39 -24.25 -20.15
N GLU A 141 3.17 -23.71 -20.15
CA GLU A 141 2.85 -22.46 -20.85
C GLU A 141 3.29 -21.22 -20.02
N PRO A 142 3.56 -20.07 -20.67
CA PRO A 142 3.87 -18.83 -19.96
C PRO A 142 2.76 -18.43 -18.98
N PHE A 143 3.17 -18.01 -17.77
CA PHE A 143 2.27 -17.72 -16.64
C PHE A 143 1.45 -18.93 -16.12
N TYR A 144 1.89 -20.17 -16.32
CA TYR A 144 1.47 -21.27 -15.43
C TYR A 144 1.93 -21.00 -13.98
N GLY A 145 1.43 -21.75 -12.98
CA GLY A 145 1.88 -21.67 -11.58
C GLY A 145 1.27 -20.56 -10.70
N GLN A 146 0.30 -19.79 -11.23
CA GLN A 146 -0.41 -18.74 -10.49
C GLN A 146 -1.32 -19.29 -9.37
N ASP A 147 -1.74 -18.44 -8.43
CA ASP A 147 -2.65 -18.74 -7.31
C ASP A 147 -3.87 -19.59 -7.75
N ALA A 148 -4.51 -19.18 -8.85
CA ALA A 148 -5.68 -19.86 -9.42
C ALA A 148 -5.47 -21.29 -9.93
N HIS A 149 -4.22 -21.75 -10.09
CA HIS A 149 -3.90 -23.14 -10.43
C HIS A 149 -3.86 -24.06 -9.19
N TYR A 150 -3.85 -23.51 -7.97
CA TYR A 150 -3.67 -24.27 -6.72
C TYR A 150 -4.73 -23.92 -5.68
N LEU A 151 -5.74 -24.78 -5.54
CA LEU A 151 -6.79 -24.60 -4.55
C LEU A 151 -6.36 -25.14 -3.18
N GLY A 152 -6.08 -24.24 -2.24
CA GLY A 152 -5.84 -24.55 -0.83
C GLY A 152 -7.14 -24.86 -0.07
N ALA A 153 -7.13 -24.65 1.26
CA ALA A 153 -8.34 -24.81 2.06
C ALA A 153 -9.37 -23.72 1.70
N PRO A 154 -10.52 -24.06 1.08
CA PRO A 154 -11.51 -23.05 0.71
C PRO A 154 -12.05 -22.35 1.95
N ARG A 155 -12.36 -21.05 1.82
CA ARG A 155 -13.05 -20.30 2.89
C ARG A 155 -14.38 -20.97 3.22
N ASP A 156 -14.58 -21.32 4.50
CA ASP A 156 -15.83 -21.87 5.02
C ASP A 156 -16.27 -21.07 6.25
N TYR A 157 -17.26 -20.20 6.03
CA TYR A 157 -17.83 -19.33 7.05
C TYR A 157 -19.28 -19.72 7.35
N ARG A 158 -19.60 -19.87 8.63
CA ARG A 158 -20.97 -20.06 9.11
C ARG A 158 -21.43 -18.78 9.82
N VAL A 159 -22.40 -18.08 9.23
CA VAL A 159 -23.17 -17.04 9.94
C VAL A 159 -24.00 -17.71 11.03
N ASN A 160 -23.88 -17.27 12.28
CA ASN A 160 -24.50 -17.93 13.43
C ASN A 160 -25.89 -17.36 13.79
N GLY A 161 -26.30 -16.23 13.19
CA GLY A 161 -27.60 -15.58 13.43
C GLY A 161 -27.67 -14.68 14.68
N ASP A 162 -26.57 -14.57 15.41
CA ASP A 162 -26.42 -13.85 16.69
C ASP A 162 -25.48 -12.62 16.59
N GLY A 163 -25.20 -12.19 15.35
CA GLY A 163 -24.21 -11.16 15.02
C GLY A 163 -22.77 -11.69 14.91
N THR A 164 -22.55 -13.01 14.95
CA THR A 164 -21.22 -13.63 14.80
C THR A 164 -21.10 -14.53 13.56
N VAL A 165 -19.86 -14.71 13.10
CA VAL A 165 -19.48 -15.64 12.03
C VAL A 165 -18.40 -16.58 12.56
N THR A 166 -18.60 -17.89 12.46
CA THR A 166 -17.56 -18.87 12.71
C THR A 166 -16.79 -19.17 11.44
N ASP A 167 -15.46 -18.97 11.48
CA ASP A 167 -14.51 -19.41 10.46
C ASP A 167 -14.09 -20.84 10.79
N ARG A 168 -14.46 -21.80 9.94
CA ARG A 168 -14.20 -23.23 10.17
C ARG A 168 -12.80 -23.67 9.73
N VAL A 169 -12.07 -22.84 8.99
CA VAL A 169 -10.68 -23.14 8.57
C VAL A 169 -9.71 -22.75 9.68
N THR A 170 -9.93 -21.61 10.34
CA THR A 170 -9.09 -21.16 11.47
C THR A 170 -9.62 -21.60 12.84
N GLY A 171 -10.91 -21.97 12.93
CA GLY A 171 -11.59 -22.26 14.20
C GLY A 171 -11.97 -21.01 15.01
N LEU A 172 -11.74 -19.82 14.46
CA LEU A 172 -12.06 -18.54 15.10
C LEU A 172 -13.55 -18.23 15.00
N THR A 173 -14.04 -17.37 15.89
CA THR A 173 -15.37 -16.74 15.73
C THR A 173 -15.23 -15.23 15.78
N TRP A 174 -15.93 -14.56 14.87
CA TRP A 174 -15.72 -13.16 14.49
C TRP A 174 -17.00 -12.35 14.68
N GLN A 175 -16.85 -11.07 15.01
CA GLN A 175 -17.94 -10.09 14.89
C GLN A 175 -18.33 -9.97 13.41
N GLN A 176 -19.61 -10.20 13.08
CA GLN A 176 -20.11 -10.06 11.71
C GLN A 176 -20.19 -8.59 11.29
N ALA A 177 -20.66 -7.75 12.21
CA ALA A 177 -20.99 -6.36 11.96
C ALA A 177 -19.78 -5.47 11.59
N HIS A 178 -20.03 -4.44 10.80
CA HIS A 178 -19.08 -3.35 10.58
C HIS A 178 -19.18 -2.35 11.74
N ASN A 179 -18.05 -1.87 12.25
CA ASN A 179 -18.02 -0.80 13.25
C ASN A 179 -17.74 0.53 12.52
N PRO A 180 -18.75 1.29 12.03
CA PRO A 180 -18.53 2.45 11.15
C PRO A 180 -17.76 3.59 11.84
N ARG A 181 -17.85 3.68 13.18
CA ARG A 181 -17.03 4.62 13.95
C ARG A 181 -15.59 4.11 14.03
N ARG A 182 -14.70 4.73 13.24
CA ARG A 182 -13.24 4.57 13.32
C ARG A 182 -12.76 5.06 14.70
N LEU A 183 -11.80 4.35 15.31
CA LEU A 183 -11.29 4.58 16.67
C LEU A 183 -9.76 4.60 16.71
N GLY A 184 -9.19 5.36 17.65
CA GLY A 184 -7.77 5.23 18.01
C GLY A 184 -7.45 3.87 18.61
N TYR A 185 -6.23 3.37 18.41
CA TYR A 185 -5.82 1.98 18.71
C TYR A 185 -6.26 1.46 20.08
N ARG A 186 -5.95 2.22 21.15
CA ARG A 186 -6.28 1.84 22.54
C ARG A 186 -7.79 1.77 22.79
N ALA A 187 -8.57 2.61 22.11
CA ALA A 187 -10.03 2.61 22.19
C ALA A 187 -10.65 1.43 21.42
N ALA A 188 -10.09 1.05 20.26
CA ALA A 188 -10.49 -0.15 19.53
C ALA A 188 -10.20 -1.45 20.31
N GLU A 189 -9.01 -1.56 20.91
CA GLU A 189 -8.66 -2.70 21.77
C GLU A 189 -9.61 -2.81 22.99
N ALA A 190 -9.89 -1.68 23.64
CA ALA A 190 -10.82 -1.60 24.76
C ALA A 190 -12.30 -1.74 24.35
N ALA A 191 -12.67 -1.50 23.08
CA ALA A 191 -13.99 -1.80 22.56
C ALA A 191 -14.19 -3.32 22.47
N CYS A 192 -13.23 -4.05 21.86
CA CYS A 192 -13.32 -5.50 21.78
C CYS A 192 -13.33 -6.17 23.16
N ARG A 193 -12.46 -5.78 24.11
CA ARG A 193 -12.47 -6.35 25.49
C ARG A 193 -13.80 -6.15 26.25
N ARG A 194 -14.63 -5.19 25.84
CA ARG A 194 -15.94 -4.89 26.45
C ARG A 194 -17.13 -5.36 25.60
N LEU A 195 -16.88 -5.96 24.43
CA LEU A 195 -17.94 -6.48 23.58
C LEU A 195 -18.67 -7.63 24.28
N ARG A 196 -20.00 -7.66 24.14
CA ARG A 196 -20.88 -8.74 24.59
C ARG A 196 -21.77 -9.08 23.39
N LEU A 197 -21.52 -10.22 22.77
CA LEU A 197 -22.08 -10.59 21.46
C LEU A 197 -22.07 -12.12 21.31
N GLY A 198 -23.11 -12.70 20.71
CA GLY A 198 -23.25 -14.16 20.56
C GLY A 198 -23.25 -14.94 21.88
N GLY A 199 -23.69 -14.33 22.99
CA GLY A 199 -23.57 -14.91 24.33
C GLY A 199 -22.13 -14.99 24.87
N HIS A 200 -21.18 -14.31 24.23
CA HIS A 200 -19.75 -14.36 24.56
C HIS A 200 -19.18 -13.01 24.99
N ASP A 201 -18.15 -13.06 25.84
CA ASP A 201 -17.51 -11.90 26.47
C ASP A 201 -15.97 -11.90 26.42
N ASP A 202 -15.36 -12.96 25.88
CA ASP A 202 -13.92 -13.19 25.69
C ASP A 202 -13.35 -12.55 24.41
N TRP A 203 -14.01 -11.51 23.91
CA TRP A 203 -13.68 -10.82 22.66
C TRP A 203 -12.38 -10.01 22.75
N ARG A 204 -11.58 -10.06 21.67
CA ARG A 204 -10.28 -9.38 21.55
C ARG A 204 -10.10 -8.75 20.17
N LEU A 205 -9.13 -7.85 20.07
CA LEU A 205 -8.63 -7.36 18.78
C LEU A 205 -7.77 -8.48 18.15
N PRO A 206 -7.95 -8.83 16.86
CA PRO A 206 -7.21 -9.90 16.18
C PRO A 206 -5.74 -9.51 15.97
N SER A 207 -4.83 -10.48 15.94
CA SER A 207 -3.50 -10.27 15.35
C SER A 207 -3.59 -10.00 13.84
N ILE A 208 -2.55 -9.45 13.22
CA ILE A 208 -2.57 -9.16 11.77
C ILE A 208 -2.74 -10.42 10.93
N ARG A 209 -2.22 -11.57 11.39
CA ARG A 209 -2.35 -12.86 10.70
C ARG A 209 -3.77 -13.42 10.79
N GLU A 210 -4.43 -13.29 11.94
CA GLU A 210 -5.86 -13.61 12.07
C GLU A 210 -6.70 -12.65 11.23
N LEU A 211 -6.43 -11.34 11.26
CA LEU A 211 -7.17 -10.36 10.46
C LEU A 211 -7.01 -10.59 8.94
N TYR A 212 -5.83 -11.03 8.51
CA TYR A 212 -5.52 -11.34 7.11
C TYR A 212 -6.04 -12.72 6.67
N SER A 213 -6.43 -13.61 7.58
CA SER A 213 -7.09 -14.87 7.23
C SER A 213 -8.41 -14.62 6.48
N LEU A 214 -9.10 -13.52 6.85
CA LEU A 214 -10.34 -13.05 6.24
C LEU A 214 -10.19 -12.42 4.85
N ALA A 215 -8.96 -12.12 4.39
CA ALA A 215 -8.74 -11.38 3.15
C ALA A 215 -9.25 -12.15 1.91
N ASP A 216 -9.95 -11.45 1.02
CA ASP A 216 -10.51 -11.99 -0.22
C ASP A 216 -9.86 -11.30 -1.44
N PHE A 217 -8.91 -11.97 -2.09
CA PHE A 217 -8.25 -11.48 -3.30
C PHE A 217 -9.06 -11.70 -4.59
N ALA A 218 -10.36 -11.96 -4.48
CA ALA A 218 -11.34 -11.61 -5.50
C ALA A 218 -11.92 -10.19 -5.33
N GLY A 219 -11.43 -9.42 -4.34
CA GLY A 219 -11.71 -8.00 -4.16
C GLY A 219 -11.16 -7.09 -5.27
N VAL A 220 -11.83 -5.95 -5.45
CA VAL A 220 -11.57 -4.93 -6.49
C VAL A 220 -11.93 -3.57 -5.88
N THR A 221 -10.93 -2.73 -5.61
CA THR A 221 -11.09 -1.41 -4.97
C THR A 221 -12.19 -0.57 -5.65
N GLY A 222 -13.12 -0.06 -4.86
CA GLY A 222 -14.28 0.71 -5.34
C GLY A 222 -15.42 -0.11 -5.98
N GLN A 223 -15.33 -1.45 -6.02
CA GLN A 223 -16.37 -2.34 -6.55
C GLN A 223 -16.73 -3.48 -5.60
N ARG A 224 -15.73 -4.15 -5.02
CA ARG A 224 -15.88 -5.26 -4.07
C ARG A 224 -14.76 -5.19 -3.03
N ALA A 225 -15.14 -5.19 -1.75
CA ALA A 225 -14.18 -5.26 -0.66
C ALA A 225 -13.34 -6.55 -0.70
N PHE A 226 -12.11 -6.49 -0.19
CA PHE A 226 -11.20 -7.62 -0.01
C PHE A 226 -11.57 -8.46 1.22
N ILE A 227 -12.87 -8.70 1.44
CA ILE A 227 -13.42 -9.56 2.48
C ILE A 227 -14.61 -10.34 1.92
N ASP A 228 -14.94 -11.47 2.55
CA ASP A 228 -16.09 -12.27 2.18
C ASP A 228 -17.43 -11.54 2.50
N PRO A 229 -18.44 -11.54 1.60
CA PRO A 229 -19.71 -10.83 1.82
C PRO A 229 -20.53 -11.25 3.04
N VAL A 230 -20.20 -12.35 3.72
CA VAL A 230 -20.80 -12.65 5.04
C VAL A 230 -20.43 -11.63 6.11
N PHE A 231 -19.33 -10.88 5.92
CA PHE A 231 -18.89 -9.80 6.79
C PHE A 231 -19.30 -8.43 6.24
N GLU A 232 -19.97 -7.63 7.05
CA GLU A 232 -20.31 -6.25 6.69
C GLU A 232 -19.05 -5.40 6.55
N ILE A 233 -19.01 -4.54 5.51
CA ILE A 233 -18.05 -3.45 5.38
C ILE A 233 -18.57 -2.37 4.43
N HIS A 234 -18.33 -1.11 4.78
CA HIS A 234 -18.63 0.05 3.94
C HIS A 234 -17.42 1.02 3.92
N PRO A 235 -17.27 1.85 2.86
CA PRO A 235 -16.42 3.03 2.92
C PRO A 235 -16.86 3.99 4.04
N PRO A 236 -15.95 4.74 4.68
CA PRO A 236 -16.33 5.84 5.55
C PRO A 236 -16.89 7.01 4.73
N ASP A 237 -17.57 7.94 5.39
CA ASP A 237 -18.05 9.18 4.78
C ASP A 237 -16.89 10.04 4.21
N SER A 238 -17.20 10.89 3.22
CA SER A 238 -16.22 11.78 2.57
C SER A 238 -15.47 12.67 3.55
N ASP A 239 -16.12 13.06 4.63
CA ASP A 239 -15.58 13.93 5.69
C ASP A 239 -14.38 13.29 6.40
N GLN A 240 -14.22 11.96 6.30
CA GLN A 240 -13.05 11.25 6.83
C GLN A 240 -11.75 11.62 6.09
N LEU A 241 -11.82 12.20 4.89
CA LEU A 241 -10.65 12.75 4.18
C LEU A 241 -10.34 14.19 4.59
N HIS A 242 -11.19 14.85 5.39
CA HIS A 242 -10.92 16.19 5.88
C HIS A 242 -9.72 16.16 6.85
N GLY A 243 -8.65 16.89 6.50
CA GLY A 243 -7.39 16.86 7.25
C GLY A 243 -6.48 15.67 6.98
N ASP A 244 -6.84 14.75 6.07
CA ASP A 244 -5.89 13.72 5.62
C ASP A 244 -4.73 14.36 4.82
N ARG A 245 -3.50 14.11 5.27
CA ARG A 245 -2.26 14.57 4.63
C ARG A 245 -2.16 14.15 3.16
N PHE A 246 -2.81 13.07 2.75
CA PHE A 246 -2.75 12.53 1.39
C PHE A 246 -4.09 12.60 0.64
N ALA A 247 -5.03 13.45 1.08
CA ALA A 247 -6.38 13.59 0.49
C ALA A 247 -6.39 13.84 -1.04
N ALA A 248 -5.34 14.46 -1.59
CA ALA A 248 -5.17 14.62 -3.04
C ALA A 248 -5.15 13.26 -3.78
N THR A 249 -4.49 12.25 -3.20
CA THR A 249 -4.36 10.89 -3.75
C THR A 249 -5.33 9.87 -3.16
N HIS A 250 -5.85 10.09 -1.95
CA HIS A 250 -6.78 9.18 -1.29
C HIS A 250 -8.24 9.43 -1.67
N ARG A 251 -9.06 8.36 -1.66
CA ARG A 251 -10.52 8.40 -1.84
C ARG A 251 -11.17 7.51 -0.76
N PRO A 252 -12.47 7.66 -0.41
CA PRO A 252 -13.07 6.90 0.70
C PRO A 252 -13.04 5.38 0.46
N GLU A 253 -13.10 4.94 -0.79
CA GLU A 253 -12.98 3.55 -1.23
C GLU A 253 -11.57 2.97 -1.01
N MET A 254 -10.60 3.77 -0.55
CA MET A 254 -9.28 3.33 -0.11
C MET A 254 -9.15 3.31 1.42
N MET A 255 -10.16 3.77 2.17
CA MET A 255 -10.06 4.08 3.62
C MET A 255 -10.53 2.95 4.56
N GLY A 256 -10.58 1.71 4.05
CA GLY A 256 -11.01 0.49 4.76
C GLY A 256 -10.02 -0.08 5.78
N GLN A 257 -9.10 0.74 6.30
CA GLN A 257 -8.06 0.27 7.22
C GLN A 257 -8.70 -0.25 8.52
N THR A 258 -8.36 -1.46 8.92
CA THR A 258 -8.88 -2.14 10.12
C THR A 258 -7.74 -2.54 11.05
N TRP A 259 -7.76 -2.08 12.30
CA TRP A 259 -6.72 -2.36 13.28
C TRP A 259 -6.51 -3.86 13.54
N SER A 260 -5.25 -4.24 13.74
CA SER A 260 -4.87 -5.49 14.41
C SER A 260 -4.10 -5.19 15.70
N ALA A 261 -4.02 -6.15 16.61
CA ALA A 261 -3.23 -6.11 17.84
C ALA A 261 -1.71 -6.25 17.61
N THR A 262 -1.27 -6.52 16.38
CA THR A 262 0.14 -6.75 16.07
C THR A 262 0.89 -5.42 15.96
N ARG A 263 1.58 -5.03 17.02
CA ARG A 263 2.49 -3.87 17.03
C ARG A 263 3.66 -4.08 16.07
N TYR A 264 4.02 -3.02 15.35
CA TYR A 264 5.28 -2.99 14.59
C TYR A 264 6.47 -2.91 15.56
N ARG A 265 7.61 -3.49 15.16
CA ARG A 265 8.83 -3.59 15.96
C ARG A 265 9.98 -2.74 15.43
N GLY A 266 9.92 -2.32 14.16
CA GLY A 266 10.75 -1.25 13.62
C GLY A 266 10.20 0.13 14.00
N GLN A 267 10.75 1.18 13.37
CA GLN A 267 10.33 2.56 13.58
C GLN A 267 9.36 3.00 12.49
N HIS A 268 8.17 3.50 12.85
CA HIS A 268 7.23 4.03 11.86
C HIS A 268 7.85 5.22 11.11
N TRP A 269 8.00 5.10 9.79
CA TRP A 269 8.62 6.13 8.94
C TRP A 269 10.05 6.50 9.38
N ASP A 270 10.79 5.54 9.95
CA ASP A 270 12.13 5.78 10.54
C ASP A 270 12.15 6.90 11.60
N ARG A 271 11.02 7.13 12.28
CA ARG A 271 10.89 8.13 13.36
C ARG A 271 11.11 7.48 14.74
N PRO A 272 12.17 7.85 15.49
CA PRO A 272 12.39 7.32 16.84
C PRO A 272 11.20 7.59 17.76
N GLY A 273 10.89 6.61 18.62
CA GLY A 273 9.80 6.70 19.61
C GLY A 273 8.37 6.57 19.07
N VAL A 274 8.14 6.66 17.74
CA VAL A 274 6.79 6.52 17.17
C VAL A 274 6.38 5.06 17.10
N GLN A 275 5.63 4.60 18.11
CA GLN A 275 5.01 3.28 18.11
C GLN A 275 3.90 3.17 17.07
N ALA A 276 3.78 2.00 16.45
CA ALA A 276 2.75 1.68 15.47
C ALA A 276 2.22 0.25 15.61
N ALA A 277 1.12 -0.04 14.93
CA ALA A 277 0.59 -1.38 14.75
C ALA A 277 0.12 -1.59 13.31
N PHE A 278 0.13 -2.84 12.88
CA PHE A 278 -0.35 -3.23 11.56
C PHE A 278 -1.87 -3.18 11.48
N PHE A 279 -2.35 -2.81 10.30
CA PHE A 279 -3.74 -2.93 9.89
C PHE A 279 -3.80 -3.68 8.57
N PHE A 280 -4.90 -4.37 8.32
CA PHE A 280 -5.26 -4.76 6.95
C PHE A 280 -6.35 -3.83 6.45
N ASN A 281 -6.27 -3.45 5.19
CA ASN A 281 -7.23 -2.56 4.56
C ASN A 281 -8.16 -3.36 3.64
N PHE A 282 -9.35 -3.68 4.14
CA PHE A 282 -10.35 -4.47 3.42
C PHE A 282 -10.96 -3.73 2.22
N LEU A 283 -10.63 -2.46 1.95
CA LEU A 283 -11.08 -1.76 0.74
C LEU A 283 -9.96 -1.54 -0.30
N ASP A 284 -8.67 -1.47 0.10
CA ASP A 284 -7.53 -1.35 -0.84
C ASP A 284 -6.67 -2.62 -1.00
N GLY A 285 -6.87 -3.67 -0.19
CA GLY A 285 -6.19 -4.97 -0.33
C GLY A 285 -4.72 -5.01 0.14
N ARG A 286 -4.31 -4.10 1.04
CA ARG A 286 -2.92 -4.05 1.57
C ARG A 286 -2.80 -4.14 3.10
N ILE A 287 -1.72 -4.77 3.57
CA ILE A 287 -1.20 -4.62 4.95
C ILE A 287 -0.24 -3.44 4.99
N LYS A 288 -0.45 -2.51 5.94
CA LYS A 288 0.49 -1.41 6.28
C LYS A 288 0.45 -1.19 7.80
N GLN A 289 1.22 -0.26 8.34
CA GLN A 289 1.16 0.13 9.76
C GLN A 289 0.80 1.61 9.96
N ALA A 290 0.19 1.93 11.11
CA ALA A 290 -0.15 3.30 11.51
C ALA A 290 0.22 3.57 12.99
N PRO A 291 0.52 4.82 13.37
CA PRO A 291 0.81 5.18 14.75
C PRO A 291 -0.32 4.85 15.72
N ILE A 292 0.02 4.37 16.92
CA ILE A 292 -0.97 3.93 17.94
C ILE A 292 -1.11 4.87 19.13
N ASP A 293 -0.29 5.91 19.17
CA ASP A 293 -0.30 6.98 20.17
C ASP A 293 -0.59 8.33 19.48
N GLY A 294 -1.44 9.15 20.09
CA GLY A 294 -1.90 10.45 19.54
C GLY A 294 -3.26 10.43 18.84
N ASP A 295 -3.84 11.62 18.66
CA ASP A 295 -5.22 11.85 18.20
C ASP A 295 -5.38 11.77 16.66
N GLY A 296 -4.82 10.73 16.05
CA GLY A 296 -5.06 10.42 14.64
C GLY A 296 -6.55 10.08 14.37
N PRO A 297 -6.99 10.08 13.10
CA PRO A 297 -8.41 9.90 12.70
C PRO A 297 -9.03 8.53 13.02
N GLY A 298 -8.35 7.70 13.81
CA GLY A 298 -8.67 6.30 14.04
C GLY A 298 -8.55 5.44 12.78
N LEU A 299 -8.80 4.15 12.95
CA LEU A 299 -9.06 3.18 11.88
C LEU A 299 -10.30 2.35 12.29
N PHE A 300 -10.86 1.55 11.37
CA PHE A 300 -11.90 0.59 11.71
C PHE A 300 -11.35 -0.51 12.64
N TYR A 301 -12.25 -1.34 13.19
CA TYR A 301 -11.89 -2.52 13.96
C TYR A 301 -12.95 -3.61 13.75
N ARG A 302 -12.55 -4.87 13.93
CA ARG A 302 -13.44 -6.04 13.98
C ARG A 302 -12.92 -6.93 15.11
N CYS A 303 -13.80 -7.42 15.98
CA CYS A 303 -13.40 -8.24 17.11
C CYS A 303 -13.42 -9.74 16.76
N VAL A 304 -12.55 -10.51 17.41
CA VAL A 304 -12.42 -11.97 17.28
C VAL A 304 -12.45 -12.63 18.65
N ARG A 305 -12.84 -13.90 18.72
CA ARG A 305 -12.76 -14.77 19.89
C ARG A 305 -12.32 -16.19 19.48
N GLY A 306 -11.96 -16.99 20.48
CA GLY A 306 -11.36 -18.32 20.27
C GLY A 306 -9.84 -18.34 20.42
N PRO A 307 -9.20 -19.52 20.26
CA PRO A 307 -7.77 -19.72 20.48
C PRO A 307 -6.92 -18.80 19.60
N ALA A 308 -5.70 -18.50 20.03
CA ALA A 308 -4.77 -17.71 19.20
C ALA A 308 -4.37 -18.54 17.97
N TRP A 309 -4.74 -18.08 16.78
CA TRP A 309 -4.48 -18.80 15.54
C TRP A 309 -3.23 -18.28 14.82
N GLY A 310 -2.58 -19.18 14.07
CA GLY A 310 -1.57 -18.81 13.08
C GLY A 310 -0.13 -18.79 13.57
N ALA A 311 0.22 -19.40 14.70
CA ALA A 311 1.62 -19.69 15.01
C ALA A 311 2.20 -20.73 14.04
N ASN A 312 3.47 -20.58 13.65
CA ASN A 312 4.19 -21.57 12.83
C ASN A 312 4.80 -22.69 13.68
N ASP A 313 5.02 -23.86 13.10
CA ASP A 313 5.90 -24.92 13.65
C ASP A 313 6.98 -25.25 12.62
N LEU A 314 8.03 -24.42 12.58
CA LEU A 314 9.08 -24.44 11.57
C LEU A 314 10.22 -25.40 11.93
N VAL A 315 10.51 -26.34 11.04
CA VAL A 315 11.61 -27.30 11.16
C VAL A 315 12.44 -27.28 9.88
N ALA A 316 13.74 -26.97 9.99
CA ALA A 316 14.67 -27.11 8.89
C ALA A 316 15.02 -28.59 8.69
N ASN A 317 14.86 -29.11 7.47
CA ASN A 317 14.95 -30.55 7.19
C ASN A 317 16.39 -31.02 6.86
N GLY A 318 17.33 -30.09 6.65
CA GLY A 318 18.75 -30.38 6.38
C GLY A 318 19.11 -30.56 4.90
N ASP A 319 18.12 -30.60 4.02
CA ASP A 319 18.16 -30.82 2.57
C ASP A 319 18.04 -29.54 1.72
N GLY A 320 17.96 -28.38 2.38
CA GLY A 320 17.64 -27.09 1.75
C GLY A 320 16.17 -26.66 1.86
N THR A 321 15.34 -27.39 2.62
CA THR A 321 13.93 -27.07 2.87
C THR A 321 13.61 -26.81 4.35
N VAL A 322 12.46 -26.17 4.60
CA VAL A 322 11.88 -25.91 5.93
C VAL A 322 10.41 -26.31 5.92
N THR A 323 10.02 -27.30 6.73
CA THR A 323 8.62 -27.69 6.92
C THR A 323 7.95 -26.80 7.96
N ASP A 324 6.75 -26.32 7.67
CA ASP A 324 5.82 -25.72 8.63
C ASP A 324 4.68 -26.69 8.94
N ARG A 325 4.79 -27.40 10.06
CA ARG A 325 3.83 -28.43 10.47
C ARG A 325 2.49 -27.85 10.93
N ALA A 326 2.44 -26.56 11.27
CA ALA A 326 1.19 -25.90 11.67
C ALA A 326 0.25 -25.75 10.47
N PHE A 327 0.79 -25.43 9.29
CA PHE A 327 0.00 -25.23 8.07
C PHE A 327 0.08 -26.37 7.05
N GLY A 328 1.02 -27.32 7.19
CA GLY A 328 1.19 -28.40 6.21
C GLY A 328 1.92 -27.96 4.94
N LEU A 329 2.75 -26.92 5.04
CA LEU A 329 3.53 -26.37 3.92
C LEU A 329 5.02 -26.69 4.10
N MET A 330 5.76 -26.83 3.01
CA MET A 330 7.23 -26.94 3.02
C MET A 330 7.82 -25.89 2.09
N TRP A 331 8.87 -25.23 2.57
CA TRP A 331 9.43 -24.01 2.00
C TRP A 331 10.88 -24.20 1.55
N GLN A 332 11.25 -23.49 0.49
CA GLN A 332 12.65 -23.26 0.13
C GLN A 332 13.38 -22.53 1.27
N GLN A 333 14.47 -23.09 1.80
CA GLN A 333 15.18 -22.55 2.97
C GLN A 333 15.95 -21.26 2.67
N ALA A 334 16.56 -21.18 1.49
CA ALA A 334 17.31 -20.02 1.01
C ALA A 334 16.84 -19.68 -0.40
N ASP A 335 16.52 -18.41 -0.65
CA ASP A 335 16.39 -17.90 -2.01
C ASP A 335 17.77 -17.87 -2.70
N ASP A 336 17.75 -17.70 -4.03
CA ASP A 336 18.96 -17.70 -4.86
C ASP A 336 19.54 -16.30 -5.11
N GLY A 337 19.02 -15.26 -4.44
CA GLY A 337 19.42 -13.87 -4.61
C GLY A 337 19.14 -13.25 -5.99
N ARG A 338 18.30 -13.87 -6.82
CA ARG A 338 17.96 -13.36 -8.16
C ARG A 338 16.56 -12.74 -8.18
N ALA A 339 16.50 -11.42 -8.14
CA ALA A 339 15.27 -10.66 -8.30
C ALA A 339 14.66 -10.82 -9.71
N ARG A 340 13.39 -11.21 -9.78
CA ARG A 340 12.68 -11.67 -11.00
C ARG A 340 11.44 -10.83 -11.29
N THR A 341 11.05 -10.71 -12.56
CA THR A 341 9.68 -10.28 -12.91
C THR A 341 8.67 -11.31 -12.39
N TRP A 342 7.38 -10.98 -12.35
CA TRP A 342 6.40 -11.91 -11.80
C TRP A 342 6.27 -13.21 -12.65
N GLY A 343 6.27 -13.08 -13.98
CA GLY A 343 6.30 -14.25 -14.89
C GLY A 343 7.55 -15.12 -14.73
N GLU A 344 8.73 -14.51 -14.53
CA GLU A 344 9.97 -15.22 -14.22
C GLU A 344 9.93 -15.91 -12.84
N ALA A 345 9.23 -15.33 -11.87
CA ALA A 345 9.08 -15.86 -10.51
C ALA A 345 8.19 -17.11 -10.46
N LEU A 346 7.10 -17.11 -11.24
CA LEU A 346 6.26 -18.28 -11.46
C LEU A 346 7.09 -19.42 -12.07
N ALA A 347 7.66 -19.17 -13.26
CA ALA A 347 8.41 -20.17 -14.02
C ALA A 347 9.65 -20.71 -13.28
N TYR A 348 10.23 -19.95 -12.34
CA TYR A 348 11.32 -20.44 -11.51
C TYR A 348 10.86 -21.51 -10.50
N CYS A 349 9.70 -21.33 -9.85
CA CYS A 349 9.23 -22.32 -8.89
C CYS A 349 8.76 -23.59 -9.59
N GLU A 350 7.99 -23.48 -10.67
CA GLU A 350 7.52 -24.63 -11.47
C GLU A 350 8.67 -25.44 -12.13
N ALA A 351 9.89 -24.92 -12.11
CA ALA A 351 11.10 -25.57 -12.60
C ALA A 351 12.13 -25.88 -11.49
N LEU A 352 11.78 -25.69 -10.22
CA LEU A 352 12.66 -25.95 -9.09
C LEU A 352 12.63 -27.44 -8.71
N THR A 353 13.79 -28.08 -8.65
CA THR A 353 13.96 -29.37 -7.97
C THR A 353 14.80 -29.15 -6.71
N LEU A 354 14.24 -29.45 -5.54
CA LEU A 354 14.84 -29.20 -4.22
C LEU A 354 14.27 -30.18 -3.18
N GLY A 355 15.09 -30.67 -2.25
CA GLY A 355 14.65 -31.63 -1.21
C GLY A 355 14.21 -33.01 -1.72
N GLY A 356 14.50 -33.34 -2.99
CA GLY A 356 13.93 -34.51 -3.65
C GLY A 356 12.49 -34.31 -4.15
N HIS A 357 12.08 -33.05 -4.34
CA HIS A 357 10.74 -32.63 -4.76
C HIS A 357 10.80 -31.67 -5.95
N ASP A 358 9.79 -31.76 -6.83
CA ASP A 358 9.64 -31.03 -8.09
C ASP A 358 8.25 -30.36 -8.26
N ASP A 359 7.36 -30.48 -7.27
CA ASP A 359 6.02 -29.87 -7.18
C ASP A 359 6.02 -28.47 -6.54
N TRP A 360 7.10 -27.71 -6.74
CA TRP A 360 7.30 -26.40 -6.15
C TRP A 360 6.50 -25.32 -6.90
N ARG A 361 5.80 -24.46 -6.16
CA ARG A 361 5.04 -23.33 -6.70
C ARG A 361 5.41 -22.01 -6.04
N LEU A 362 5.10 -20.90 -6.69
CA LEU A 362 5.20 -19.58 -6.09
C LEU A 362 4.09 -19.43 -5.02
N PRO A 363 4.41 -19.09 -3.75
CA PRO A 363 3.43 -19.01 -2.67
C PRO A 363 2.38 -17.93 -2.97
N ASN A 364 1.12 -18.19 -2.64
CA ASN A 364 0.10 -17.15 -2.70
C ASN A 364 0.24 -16.15 -1.54
N ALA A 365 -0.48 -15.03 -1.61
CA ALA A 365 -0.29 -13.90 -0.70
C ALA A 365 -0.47 -14.27 0.78
N LYS A 366 -1.36 -15.23 1.09
CA LYS A 366 -1.58 -15.73 2.47
C LYS A 366 -0.49 -16.70 2.91
N ALA A 367 -0.03 -17.61 2.04
CA ALA A 367 1.13 -18.46 2.32
C ALA A 367 2.39 -17.61 2.58
N LEU A 368 2.69 -16.63 1.72
CA LEU A 368 3.88 -15.81 1.89
C LEU A 368 3.82 -14.94 3.17
N GLN A 369 2.64 -14.43 3.54
CA GLN A 369 2.44 -13.72 4.80
C GLN A 369 2.56 -14.65 6.02
N SER A 370 2.29 -15.96 5.86
CA SER A 370 2.37 -16.93 6.96
C SER A 370 3.79 -17.20 7.44
N ILE A 371 4.85 -16.79 6.73
CA ILE A 371 6.23 -16.88 7.24
C ILE A 371 6.77 -15.53 7.80
N VAL A 372 5.94 -14.49 7.87
CA VAL A 372 6.32 -13.20 8.45
C VAL A 372 6.37 -13.26 9.98
N ASP A 373 7.56 -13.09 10.55
CA ASP A 373 7.79 -12.95 12.00
C ASP A 373 7.68 -11.48 12.45
N TYR A 374 6.45 -11.06 12.75
CA TYR A 374 6.13 -9.74 13.31
C TYR A 374 6.71 -9.46 14.71
N ARG A 375 7.48 -10.37 15.32
CA ARG A 375 8.25 -10.11 16.54
C ARG A 375 9.58 -9.38 16.25
N ARG A 376 10.01 -9.32 14.98
CA ARG A 376 11.30 -8.76 14.55
C ARG A 376 11.13 -7.42 13.83
N PRO A 377 12.11 -6.48 13.94
CA PRO A 377 12.04 -5.19 13.26
C PRO A 377 12.41 -5.28 11.78
N GLN A 378 13.45 -6.04 11.44
CA GLN A 378 13.88 -6.43 10.09
C GLN A 378 15.06 -7.42 10.20
N PRO A 379 15.17 -8.43 9.32
CA PRO A 379 14.07 -8.93 8.51
C PRO A 379 13.00 -9.59 9.40
N ALA A 380 11.73 -9.38 9.06
CA ALA A 380 10.55 -9.92 9.72
C ALA A 380 10.30 -11.38 9.30
N ILE A 381 11.30 -12.25 9.47
CA ILE A 381 11.27 -13.68 9.16
C ILE A 381 12.10 -14.43 10.21
N ASP A 382 11.84 -15.73 10.44
CA ASP A 382 12.70 -16.49 11.35
C ASP A 382 14.06 -16.85 10.73
N THR A 383 15.05 -15.99 10.99
CA THR A 383 16.44 -16.14 10.50
C THR A 383 17.21 -17.31 11.13
N SER A 384 16.63 -18.08 12.05
CA SER A 384 17.26 -19.32 12.55
C SER A 384 17.10 -20.47 11.55
N VAL A 385 16.02 -20.46 10.77
CA VAL A 385 15.73 -21.47 9.74
C VAL A 385 15.83 -20.89 8.33
N PHE A 386 15.36 -19.67 8.08
CA PHE A 386 15.36 -19.06 6.74
C PHE A 386 16.56 -18.15 6.49
N ARG A 387 17.07 -18.18 5.24
CA ARG A 387 18.11 -17.26 4.74
C ARG A 387 17.51 -16.34 3.68
N ILE A 388 17.84 -15.05 3.74
CA ILE A 388 17.46 -14.02 2.75
C ILE A 388 18.72 -13.39 2.16
N ALA A 389 18.81 -13.24 0.83
CA ALA A 389 19.98 -12.65 0.16
C ALA A 389 19.96 -11.11 0.10
N ASP A 390 18.90 -10.47 -0.42
CA ASP A 390 18.73 -9.01 -0.33
C ASP A 390 18.08 -8.66 1.01
N PRO A 391 18.75 -7.98 1.97
CA PRO A 391 18.18 -7.65 3.26
C PRO A 391 16.99 -6.68 3.19
N ARG A 392 16.71 -6.07 2.03
CA ARG A 392 15.42 -5.39 1.78
C ARG A 392 14.27 -6.40 1.71
N GLY A 393 14.52 -7.59 1.15
CA GLY A 393 13.66 -8.75 1.13
C GLY A 393 12.25 -8.47 0.66
N TRP A 394 12.07 -8.10 -0.61
CA TRP A 394 10.74 -7.91 -1.20
C TRP A 394 10.41 -9.16 -2.01
N PHE A 395 9.48 -9.98 -1.55
CA PHE A 395 9.22 -11.30 -2.15
C PHE A 395 7.91 -11.33 -2.93
N TRP A 396 7.94 -11.90 -4.14
CA TRP A 396 6.73 -12.12 -4.94
C TRP A 396 5.83 -13.20 -4.36
N SER A 397 4.52 -13.01 -4.52
CA SER A 397 3.51 -14.06 -4.40
C SER A 397 2.83 -14.34 -5.75
N SER A 398 2.19 -15.50 -5.88
CA SER A 398 1.43 -15.91 -7.07
C SER A 398 0.05 -15.24 -7.21
N THR A 399 -0.33 -14.39 -6.27
CA THR A 399 -1.60 -13.65 -6.26
C THR A 399 -1.47 -12.33 -7.03
N THR A 400 -2.31 -12.13 -8.03
CA THR A 400 -2.53 -10.84 -8.72
C THR A 400 -3.30 -9.89 -7.80
N HIS A 401 -3.02 -8.58 -7.83
CA HIS A 401 -3.83 -7.64 -7.06
C HIS A 401 -5.12 -7.28 -7.83
N GLY A 402 -6.29 -7.74 -7.36
CA GLY A 402 -7.51 -7.79 -8.17
C GLY A 402 -8.07 -6.48 -8.74
N GLU A 403 -7.73 -5.33 -8.15
CA GLU A 403 -8.03 -4.00 -8.74
C GLU A 403 -7.25 -3.71 -10.03
N GLN A 404 -6.08 -4.33 -10.21
CA GLN A 404 -5.11 -4.01 -11.25
C GLN A 404 -4.48 -5.31 -11.78
N PRO A 405 -5.05 -5.93 -12.84
CA PRO A 405 -4.53 -7.15 -13.45
C PRO A 405 -3.05 -7.12 -13.85
N SER A 406 -2.48 -5.93 -14.04
CA SER A 406 -1.06 -5.71 -14.31
C SER A 406 -0.14 -5.79 -13.08
N GLU A 407 -0.67 -6.02 -11.88
CA GLU A 407 0.08 -6.04 -10.63
C GLU A 407 -0.03 -7.37 -9.90
N ALA A 408 1.06 -7.76 -9.24
CA ALA A 408 1.08 -8.88 -8.32
C ALA A 408 1.31 -8.40 -6.89
N VAL A 409 0.91 -9.23 -5.93
CA VAL A 409 1.10 -8.97 -4.49
C VAL A 409 2.51 -9.37 -4.09
N TYR A 410 3.18 -8.51 -3.32
CA TYR A 410 4.47 -8.82 -2.68
C TYR A 410 4.44 -8.56 -1.18
N VAL A 411 5.32 -9.25 -0.45
CA VAL A 411 5.53 -9.08 1.00
C VAL A 411 6.94 -8.53 1.25
N CYS A 412 7.03 -7.52 2.10
CA CYS A 412 8.29 -6.94 2.57
C CYS A 412 8.75 -7.67 3.84
N PHE A 413 9.80 -8.49 3.79
CA PHE A 413 10.47 -8.98 5.01
C PHE A 413 11.46 -7.96 5.57
N GLY A 414 12.16 -7.19 4.75
CA GLY A 414 12.90 -6.00 5.20
C GLY A 414 12.02 -4.75 5.17
N LYS A 415 12.64 -3.56 5.18
CA LYS A 415 11.91 -2.29 5.07
C LYS A 415 11.05 -2.22 3.81
N CYS A 416 9.87 -1.62 3.94
CA CYS A 416 8.90 -1.46 2.87
C CYS A 416 8.83 0.03 2.51
N THR A 417 9.79 0.44 1.66
CA THR A 417 10.28 1.82 1.55
C THR A 417 9.60 2.70 0.49
N SER A 418 9.69 4.01 0.69
CA SER A 418 9.58 5.01 -0.39
C SER A 418 10.86 5.04 -1.25
N VAL A 419 10.87 5.83 -2.34
CA VAL A 419 12.07 6.01 -3.17
C VAL A 419 13.21 6.75 -2.45
N GLU A 420 12.91 7.49 -1.39
CA GLU A 420 13.89 8.09 -0.47
C GLU A 420 14.47 7.09 0.54
N GLY A 421 14.01 5.82 0.54
CA GLY A 421 14.50 4.76 1.43
C GLY A 421 13.88 4.74 2.83
N VAL A 422 12.89 5.61 3.09
CA VAL A 422 12.16 5.68 4.37
C VAL A 422 11.19 4.52 4.48
N ASP A 423 11.15 3.82 5.63
CA ASP A 423 10.24 2.70 5.88
C ASP A 423 8.79 3.15 6.14
N VAL A 424 8.08 3.42 5.04
CA VAL A 424 6.73 4.01 5.07
C VAL A 424 5.62 3.00 5.38
N HIS A 425 5.80 1.70 5.09
CA HIS A 425 4.79 0.64 5.37
C HIS A 425 5.21 -0.43 6.40
N GLY A 426 6.49 -0.53 6.77
CA GLY A 426 6.98 -1.46 7.80
C GLY A 426 7.35 -2.86 7.29
N ALA A 427 8.36 -3.47 7.92
CA ALA A 427 8.69 -4.88 7.69
C ALA A 427 7.56 -5.81 8.17
N GLY A 428 7.08 -6.66 7.29
CA GLY A 428 5.86 -7.46 7.40
C GLY A 428 4.63 -6.86 6.71
N ALA A 429 4.79 -5.75 5.98
CA ALA A 429 3.76 -5.20 5.11
C ALA A 429 3.56 -6.02 3.82
N GLN A 430 2.39 -5.85 3.22
CA GLN A 430 2.00 -6.45 1.96
C GLN A 430 1.44 -5.37 1.02
N ARG A 431 2.00 -5.29 -0.17
CA ARG A 431 1.74 -4.25 -1.18
C ARG A 431 1.51 -4.90 -2.56
N SER A 432 1.58 -4.11 -3.63
CA SER A 432 1.58 -4.62 -5.01
C SER A 432 2.49 -3.79 -5.92
N ASP A 433 3.11 -4.48 -6.88
CA ASP A 433 4.02 -3.92 -7.89
C ASP A 433 3.54 -4.36 -9.29
N PRO A 434 3.88 -3.62 -10.36
CA PRO A 434 3.73 -4.08 -11.73
C PRO A 434 4.46 -5.42 -11.95
N LYS A 435 3.82 -6.35 -12.66
CA LYS A 435 4.35 -7.69 -12.96
C LYS A 435 5.59 -7.67 -13.86
N SER A 436 5.61 -6.72 -14.80
CA SER A 436 6.73 -6.45 -15.71
C SER A 436 6.81 -4.96 -16.07
N GLY A 437 7.86 -4.59 -16.81
CA GLY A 437 8.14 -3.22 -17.22
C GLY A 437 9.51 -2.72 -16.75
N ASP A 438 9.64 -1.40 -16.69
CA ASP A 438 10.90 -0.70 -16.38
C ASP A 438 10.77 0.13 -15.08
N PRO A 439 11.51 -0.21 -14.01
CA PRO A 439 11.50 0.52 -12.75
C PRO A 439 11.92 1.99 -12.88
N ALA A 440 12.73 2.34 -13.90
CA ALA A 440 13.14 3.72 -14.14
C ALA A 440 11.98 4.67 -14.48
N ARG A 441 10.78 4.13 -14.77
CA ARG A 441 9.53 4.90 -14.94
C ARG A 441 8.90 5.34 -13.63
N TYR A 442 9.34 4.78 -12.50
CA TYR A 442 8.80 5.04 -11.16
C TYR A 442 9.79 5.79 -10.24
N ARG A 443 10.73 6.56 -10.81
CA ARG A 443 11.76 7.33 -10.07
C ARG A 443 11.21 8.35 -9.07
N ALA A 444 9.98 8.83 -9.26
CA ALA A 444 9.29 9.72 -8.33
C ALA A 444 8.46 8.96 -7.27
N GLY A 445 8.57 7.63 -7.22
CA GLY A 445 7.73 6.77 -6.39
C GLY A 445 6.29 6.71 -6.87
N ARG A 446 5.41 6.16 -6.02
CA ARG A 446 3.98 5.99 -6.29
C ARG A 446 3.13 6.49 -5.13
N GLY A 447 2.09 7.27 -5.45
CA GLY A 447 1.13 7.83 -4.49
C GLY A 447 1.75 8.87 -3.55
N GLY A 448 0.95 9.42 -2.63
CA GLY A 448 1.40 10.47 -1.69
C GLY A 448 2.47 10.04 -0.67
N GLN A 449 2.79 8.75 -0.60
CA GLN A 449 3.87 8.18 0.22
C GLN A 449 5.17 7.91 -0.56
N HIS A 450 5.19 8.22 -1.87
CA HIS A 450 6.32 8.01 -2.78
C HIS A 450 6.85 6.56 -2.78
N ASP A 451 5.96 5.56 -2.70
CA ASP A 451 6.29 4.14 -2.62
C ASP A 451 7.31 3.73 -3.70
N ALA A 452 8.37 3.03 -3.30
CA ALA A 452 9.28 2.44 -4.27
C ALA A 452 8.58 1.33 -5.06
N VAL A 453 8.92 1.22 -6.34
CA VAL A 453 8.41 0.18 -7.25
C VAL A 453 9.62 -0.55 -7.82
N ARG A 454 9.73 -1.85 -7.54
CA ARG A 454 10.88 -2.68 -7.92
C ARG A 454 10.67 -3.40 -9.24
N ILE A 455 9.48 -3.95 -9.50
CA ILE A 455 9.12 -4.88 -10.62
C ILE A 455 9.92 -6.19 -10.61
N ARG A 456 11.19 -6.16 -10.21
CA ARG A 456 12.03 -7.32 -9.93
C ARG A 456 12.12 -7.52 -8.41
N ASN A 457 11.41 -8.54 -7.94
CA ASN A 457 11.31 -8.93 -6.54
C ASN A 457 11.89 -10.33 -6.35
N ASP A 458 12.31 -10.63 -5.12
CA ASP A 458 12.94 -11.89 -4.72
C ASP A 458 11.90 -13.03 -4.67
N VAL A 459 12.36 -14.29 -4.66
CA VAL A 459 11.47 -15.46 -4.77
C VAL A 459 11.84 -16.55 -3.78
N ARG A 460 10.82 -17.16 -3.16
CA ARG A 460 10.93 -18.31 -2.28
C ARG A 460 9.76 -19.25 -2.55
N CYS A 461 10.04 -20.43 -3.06
CA CYS A 461 9.02 -21.38 -3.47
C CYS A 461 8.46 -22.18 -2.28
N VAL A 462 7.26 -22.73 -2.46
CA VAL A 462 6.55 -23.55 -1.47
C VAL A 462 5.92 -24.78 -2.14
N ARG A 463 5.99 -25.95 -1.50
CA ARG A 463 5.18 -27.14 -1.81
C ARG A 463 4.26 -27.48 -0.63
N SER A 464 3.30 -28.35 -0.83
CA SER A 464 2.55 -28.96 0.28
C SER A 464 3.44 -30.01 0.96
N VAL A 465 3.27 -30.31 2.24
CA VAL A 465 4.01 -31.44 2.86
C VAL A 465 3.60 -32.76 2.21
N ASP A 466 2.30 -33.05 2.20
CA ASP A 466 1.73 -34.32 1.73
C ASP A 466 1.59 -34.42 0.20
N GLY A 467 2.00 -33.38 -0.54
CA GLY A 467 1.79 -33.24 -2.00
C GLY A 467 0.47 -32.55 -2.38
N PRO A 468 0.11 -32.57 -3.69
CA PRO A 468 -1.19 -32.10 -4.20
C PRO A 468 -2.36 -33.04 -3.89
#